data_AF-M2YSJ7-F1
#
_entry.id   AF-M2YSJ7-F1
#
_cell.length_a   1.000
_cell.length_b   1.000
_cell.length_c   1.000
_cell.angle_alpha   90.00
_cell.angle_beta   90.00
_cell.angle_gamma   90.00
#
_symmetry.space_group_name_H-M   'P 1'
#
loop_
_entity.id
_entity.type
_entity.pdbx_description
1 polymer ?
#
loop_
_entity_poly.entity_id
_entity_poly.type
_entity_poly.pdbx_seq_one_letter_code
_entity_poly.pdbx_strand_id
1 'polypeptide(L)'
;MHNETKVVSARSQARSKLSERRAELLKRISDNQRDLERALAALEKVGKAATRRDAVIAKATEEFEKKKAVAELAAGKSLAKVAARGETATSIAELADLDVAMVRRLVKQAEETGDSTVDSQASANGSSESAASTPTAAPATESTPTAVVAASGA
;
A
#
# COMPACT_ATOMS: atom_id res chain seq x y z
N MET A 1 69.94 -34.58 -24.92
CA MET A 1 69.43 -33.34 -24.29
C MET A 1 67.98 -32.96 -24.67
N HIS A 2 67.16 -33.86 -25.23
CA HIS A 2 65.80 -33.52 -25.72
C HIS A 2 64.65 -33.75 -24.71
N ASN A 3 64.90 -34.35 -23.54
CA ASN A 3 63.85 -34.66 -22.55
C ASN A 3 63.61 -33.52 -21.54
N GLU A 4 64.63 -32.75 -21.18
CA GLU A 4 64.50 -31.68 -20.18
C GLU A 4 63.63 -30.52 -20.68
N THR A 5 63.74 -30.14 -21.95
CA THR A 5 62.93 -29.08 -22.55
C THR A 5 61.44 -29.46 -22.65
N LYS A 6 61.14 -30.71 -22.99
CA LYS A 6 59.76 -31.23 -23.03
C LYS A 6 59.14 -31.31 -21.63
N VAL A 7 59.90 -31.75 -20.63
CA VAL A 7 59.43 -31.85 -19.24
C VAL A 7 59.21 -30.46 -18.62
N VAL A 8 60.09 -29.50 -18.89
CA VAL A 8 59.93 -28.10 -18.46
C VAL A 8 58.69 -27.46 -19.12
N SER A 9 58.46 -27.72 -20.41
CA SER A 9 57.27 -27.27 -21.14
C SER A 9 55.97 -27.85 -20.58
N ALA A 10 55.93 -29.16 -20.29
CA ALA A 10 54.76 -29.82 -19.71
C ALA A 10 54.42 -29.30 -18.31
N ARG A 11 55.44 -29.06 -17.47
CA ARG A 11 55.27 -28.49 -16.13
C ARG A 11 54.76 -27.05 -16.19
N SER A 12 55.26 -26.25 -17.12
CA SER A 12 54.77 -24.88 -17.36
C SER A 12 53.30 -24.87 -17.80
N GLN A 13 52.93 -25.74 -18.74
CA GLN A 13 51.55 -25.87 -19.21
C GLN A 13 50.59 -26.35 -18.11
N ALA A 14 51.01 -27.30 -17.27
CA ALA A 14 50.22 -27.74 -16.12
C ALA A 14 50.00 -26.61 -15.10
N ARG A 15 51.01 -25.77 -14.86
CA ARG A 15 50.89 -24.60 -13.99
C ARG A 15 49.94 -23.54 -14.56
N SER A 16 50.01 -23.26 -15.87
CA SER A 16 49.09 -22.32 -16.55
C SER A 16 47.63 -22.76 -16.41
N LYS A 17 47.33 -24.02 -16.72
CA LYS A 17 45.97 -24.57 -16.60
C LYS A 17 45.46 -24.54 -15.16
N LEU A 18 46.34 -24.76 -14.18
CA LEU A 18 45.98 -24.67 -12.77
C LEU A 18 45.72 -23.22 -12.33
N SER A 19 46.51 -22.25 -12.80
CA SER A 19 46.27 -20.84 -12.52
C SER A 19 44.98 -20.33 -13.18
N GLU A 20 44.69 -20.74 -14.41
CA GLU A 20 43.44 -20.40 -15.11
C GLU A 20 42.22 -20.94 -14.35
N ARG A 21 42.25 -22.22 -13.94
CA ARG A 21 41.17 -22.81 -13.13
C ARG A 21 41.00 -22.11 -11.79
N ARG A 22 42.10 -21.74 -11.12
CA ARG A 22 42.03 -21.00 -9.85
C ARG A 22 41.43 -19.61 -10.05
N ALA A 23 41.85 -18.89 -11.10
CA ALA A 23 41.30 -17.58 -11.42
C ALA A 23 39.80 -17.66 -11.73
N GLU A 24 39.37 -18.67 -12.48
CA GLU A 24 37.95 -18.88 -12.76
C GLU A 24 37.14 -19.24 -11.51
N LEU A 25 37.68 -20.09 -10.63
CA LEU A 25 37.02 -20.40 -9.35
C LEU A 25 36.88 -19.14 -8.48
N LEU A 26 37.93 -18.33 -8.36
CA LEU A 26 37.87 -17.08 -7.60
C LEU A 26 36.85 -16.10 -8.19
N LYS A 27 36.77 -16.03 -9.52
CA LYS A 27 35.76 -15.21 -10.20
C LYS A 27 34.35 -15.69 -9.87
N ARG A 28 34.08 -17.00 -10.00
CA ARG A 28 32.77 -17.57 -9.66
C ARG A 28 32.40 -17.33 -8.19
N ILE A 29 33.35 -17.49 -7.27
CA ILE A 29 33.13 -17.22 -5.85
C ILE A 29 32.77 -15.74 -5.63
N SER A 30 33.52 -14.82 -6.23
CA SER A 30 33.25 -13.38 -6.14
C SER A 30 31.88 -13.02 -6.70
N ASP A 31 31.53 -13.53 -7.88
CA ASP A 31 30.25 -13.21 -8.53
C ASP A 31 29.08 -13.79 -7.70
N ASN A 32 29.19 -15.04 -7.25
CA ASN A 32 28.20 -15.64 -6.34
C ASN A 32 28.05 -14.85 -5.04
N GLN A 33 29.15 -14.37 -4.46
CA GLN A 33 29.09 -13.56 -3.24
C GLN A 33 28.31 -12.26 -3.48
N ARG A 34 28.59 -11.54 -4.57
CA ARG A 34 27.86 -10.31 -4.91
C ARG A 34 26.38 -10.58 -5.16
N ASP A 35 26.05 -11.69 -5.82
CA ASP A 35 24.66 -12.05 -6.07
C ASP A 35 23.92 -12.42 -4.79
N LEU A 36 24.57 -13.13 -3.87
CA LEU A 36 24.03 -13.41 -2.53
C LEU A 36 23.80 -12.12 -1.73
N GLU A 37 24.77 -11.19 -1.74
CA GLU A 37 24.61 -9.88 -1.07
C GLU A 37 23.42 -9.11 -1.63
N ARG A 38 23.25 -9.09 -2.96
CA ARG A 38 22.08 -8.47 -3.60
C ARG A 38 20.77 -9.16 -3.23
N ALA A 39 20.75 -10.49 -3.21
CA ALA A 39 19.58 -11.27 -2.83
C ALA A 39 19.16 -10.99 -1.39
N LEU A 40 20.11 -10.96 -0.45
CA LEU A 40 19.85 -10.64 0.96
C LEU A 40 19.33 -9.21 1.12
N ALA A 41 19.93 -8.23 0.43
CA ALA A 41 19.44 -6.84 0.46
C ALA A 41 18.03 -6.70 -0.13
N ALA A 42 17.69 -7.48 -1.16
CA ALA A 42 16.35 -7.52 -1.73
C ALA A 42 15.33 -8.12 -0.74
N LEU A 43 15.68 -9.23 -0.08
CA LEU A 43 14.83 -9.86 0.94
C LEU A 43 14.59 -8.91 2.14
N GLU A 44 15.61 -8.18 2.56
CA GLU A 44 15.45 -7.17 3.63
C GLU A 44 14.44 -6.08 3.23
N LYS A 45 14.50 -5.61 1.96
CA LYS A 45 13.52 -4.64 1.44
C LYS A 45 12.11 -5.22 1.41
N VAL A 46 11.94 -6.48 1.03
CA VAL A 46 10.63 -7.17 1.07
C VAL A 46 10.11 -7.25 2.51
N GLY A 47 10.96 -7.63 3.47
CA GLY A 47 10.60 -7.64 4.89
C GLY A 47 10.15 -6.26 5.39
N LYS A 48 10.88 -5.20 5.06
CA LYS A 48 10.50 -3.81 5.38
C LYS A 48 9.20 -3.37 4.69
N ALA A 49 8.94 -3.83 3.48
CA ALA A 49 7.69 -3.54 2.78
C ALA A 49 6.50 -4.26 3.44
N ALA A 50 6.68 -5.51 3.86
CA ALA A 50 5.66 -6.28 4.58
C ALA A 50 5.30 -5.61 5.91
N THR A 51 6.29 -5.23 6.73
CA THR A 51 6.02 -4.55 8.01
C THR A 51 5.31 -3.22 7.83
N ARG A 52 5.65 -2.44 6.79
CA ARG A 52 4.94 -1.21 6.45
C ARG A 52 3.49 -1.47 6.05
N ARG A 53 3.25 -2.47 5.20
CA ARG A 53 1.89 -2.86 4.80
C ARG A 53 1.07 -3.22 6.03
N ASP A 54 1.60 -4.08 6.89
CA ASP A 54 0.87 -4.57 8.06
C ASP A 54 0.59 -3.44 9.05
N ALA A 55 1.53 -2.49 9.23
CA ALA A 55 1.31 -1.29 10.04
C ALA A 55 0.21 -0.37 9.48
N VAL A 56 0.13 -0.20 8.15
CA VAL A 56 -0.93 0.58 7.51
C VAL A 56 -2.28 -0.11 7.65
N ILE A 57 -2.35 -1.43 7.45
CA ILE A 57 -3.58 -2.20 7.66
C ILE A 57 -4.04 -2.08 9.11
N ALA A 58 -3.14 -2.26 10.08
CA ALA A 58 -3.48 -2.14 11.50
C ALA A 58 -4.09 -0.77 11.84
N LYS A 59 -3.47 0.32 11.34
CA LYS A 59 -4.00 1.68 11.54
C LYS A 59 -5.36 1.88 10.88
N ALA A 60 -5.51 1.43 9.64
CA ALA A 60 -6.78 1.55 8.92
C ALA A 60 -7.90 0.77 9.62
N THR A 61 -7.62 -0.43 10.14
CA THR A 61 -8.56 -1.22 10.93
C THR A 61 -8.93 -0.52 12.23
N GLU A 62 -7.96 0.06 12.94
CA GLU A 62 -8.22 0.81 14.17
C GLU A 62 -9.12 2.04 13.92
N GLU A 63 -8.84 2.81 12.86
CA GLU A 63 -9.68 3.94 12.47
C GLU A 63 -11.09 3.52 12.05
N PHE A 64 -11.20 2.41 11.32
CA PHE A 64 -12.48 1.84 10.93
C PHE A 64 -13.30 1.43 12.15
N GLU A 65 -12.74 0.66 13.08
CA GLU A 65 -13.46 0.21 14.27
C GLU A 65 -13.87 1.39 15.17
N LYS A 66 -13.05 2.44 15.29
CA LYS A 66 -13.45 3.68 15.98
C LYS A 66 -14.67 4.35 15.33
N LYS A 67 -14.62 4.55 14.00
CA LYS A 67 -15.72 5.18 13.26
C LYS A 67 -16.98 4.32 13.31
N LYS A 68 -16.83 3.00 13.19
CA LYS A 68 -17.91 2.03 13.32
C LYS A 68 -18.55 2.08 14.70
N ALA A 69 -17.77 2.09 15.79
CA ALA A 69 -18.31 2.22 17.14
C ALA A 69 -19.11 3.52 17.34
N VAL A 70 -18.61 4.64 16.81
CA VAL A 70 -19.33 5.94 16.84
C VAL A 70 -20.64 5.86 16.06
N ALA A 71 -20.62 5.28 14.86
CA ALA A 71 -21.80 5.13 14.02
C ALA A 71 -22.84 4.17 14.65
N GLU A 72 -22.39 3.04 15.20
CA GLU A 72 -23.25 2.07 15.91
C GLU A 72 -23.91 2.71 17.14
N LEU A 73 -23.17 3.51 17.92
CA LEU A 73 -23.72 4.24 19.06
C LEU A 73 -24.76 5.28 18.60
N ALA A 74 -24.48 6.04 17.53
CA ALA A 74 -25.42 7.01 16.98
C ALA A 74 -26.70 6.35 16.44
N ALA A 75 -26.56 5.19 15.79
CA ALA A 75 -27.67 4.36 15.35
C ALA A 75 -28.48 3.88 16.57
N GLY A 76 -27.83 3.29 17.57
CA GLY A 76 -28.47 2.84 18.81
C GLY A 76 -29.25 3.96 19.52
N LYS A 77 -28.68 5.16 19.65
CA LYS A 77 -29.37 6.33 20.21
C LYS A 77 -30.62 6.72 19.40
N SER A 78 -30.57 6.58 18.08
CA SER A 78 -31.71 6.87 17.21
C SER A 78 -32.79 5.81 17.33
N LEU A 79 -32.42 4.53 17.36
CA LEU A 79 -33.33 3.41 17.55
C LEU A 79 -33.99 3.44 18.95
N ALA A 80 -33.25 3.83 20.00
CA ALA A 80 -33.79 3.98 21.35
C ALA A 80 -34.89 5.06 21.41
N LYS A 81 -34.75 6.15 20.66
CA LYS A 81 -35.81 7.17 20.54
C LYS A 81 -37.06 6.64 19.85
N VAL A 82 -36.92 5.74 18.88
CA VAL A 82 -38.05 5.09 18.20
C VAL A 82 -38.74 4.12 19.14
N ALA A 83 -37.98 3.30 19.87
CA ALA A 83 -38.51 2.42 20.91
C ALA A 83 -39.24 3.19 22.03
N ALA A 84 -38.71 4.34 22.45
CA ALA A 84 -39.35 5.21 23.45
C ALA A 84 -40.70 5.79 22.99
N ARG A 85 -41.00 5.80 21.69
CA ARG A 85 -42.30 6.19 21.13
C ARG A 85 -43.32 5.03 21.11
N GLY A 86 -42.93 3.84 21.57
CA GLY A 86 -43.79 2.66 21.66
C GLY A 86 -43.56 1.63 20.55
N GLU A 87 -42.60 1.85 19.64
CA GLU A 87 -42.26 0.87 18.61
C GLU A 87 -41.53 -0.34 19.19
N THR A 88 -41.86 -1.54 18.68
CA THR A 88 -41.22 -2.77 19.12
C THR A 88 -39.94 -3.04 18.32
N ALA A 89 -38.99 -3.76 18.92
CA ALA A 89 -37.75 -4.14 18.24
C ALA A 89 -38.00 -4.93 16.94
N THR A 90 -39.07 -5.72 16.87
CA THR A 90 -39.46 -6.47 15.67
C THR A 90 -39.96 -5.54 14.56
N SER A 91 -40.81 -4.57 14.90
CA SER A 91 -41.29 -3.59 13.91
C SER A 91 -40.16 -2.69 13.40
N ILE A 92 -39.27 -2.25 14.29
CA ILE A 92 -38.08 -1.47 13.91
C ILE A 92 -37.16 -2.27 12.97
N ALA A 93 -36.95 -3.56 13.27
CA ALA A 93 -36.17 -4.47 12.43
C ALA A 93 -36.78 -4.62 11.02
N GLU A 94 -38.10 -4.78 10.93
CA GLU A 94 -38.82 -4.85 9.65
C GLU A 94 -38.74 -3.54 8.86
N LEU A 95 -38.89 -2.39 9.53
CA LEU A 95 -38.86 -1.06 8.89
C LEU A 95 -37.48 -0.67 8.39
N ALA A 96 -36.42 -1.09 9.09
CA ALA A 96 -35.04 -0.73 8.77
C ALA A 96 -34.28 -1.83 8.01
N ASP A 97 -34.93 -2.97 7.72
CA ASP A 97 -34.32 -4.19 7.16
C ASP A 97 -33.07 -4.62 7.95
N LEU A 98 -33.23 -4.70 9.28
CA LEU A 98 -32.19 -5.09 10.23
C LEU A 98 -32.59 -6.38 10.95
N ASP A 99 -31.59 -7.12 11.43
CA ASP A 99 -31.84 -8.23 12.35
C ASP A 99 -32.35 -7.69 13.71
N VAL A 100 -33.39 -8.34 14.26
CA VAL A 100 -33.99 -8.01 15.56
C VAL A 100 -32.93 -8.06 16.67
N ALA A 101 -32.01 -9.02 16.61
CA ALA A 101 -30.93 -9.12 17.62
C ALA A 101 -29.97 -7.93 17.52
N MET A 102 -29.69 -7.45 16.30
CA MET A 102 -28.87 -6.25 16.08
C MET A 102 -29.54 -4.99 16.61
N VAL A 103 -30.85 -4.80 16.35
CA VAL A 103 -31.62 -3.67 16.91
C VAL A 103 -31.55 -3.66 18.44
N ARG A 104 -31.81 -4.82 19.08
CA ARG A 104 -31.73 -4.94 20.55
C ARG A 104 -30.34 -4.64 21.09
N ARG A 105 -29.29 -5.16 20.45
CA ARG A 105 -27.89 -4.89 20.84
C ARG A 105 -27.57 -3.40 20.80
N LEU A 106 -27.90 -2.73 19.69
CA LEU A 106 -27.58 -1.31 19.49
C LEU A 106 -28.35 -0.41 20.47
N VAL A 107 -29.64 -0.69 20.70
CA VAL A 107 -30.45 0.04 21.68
C VAL A 107 -29.87 -0.12 23.09
N LYS A 108 -29.59 -1.37 23.50
CA LYS A 108 -29.00 -1.66 24.81
C LYS A 108 -27.64 -0.96 25.00
N GLN A 109 -26.77 -1.04 24.00
CA GLN A 109 -25.46 -0.37 24.03
C GLN A 109 -25.59 1.15 24.16
N ALA A 110 -26.59 1.75 23.52
CA ALA A 110 -26.86 3.18 23.63
C ALA A 110 -27.45 3.56 25.00
N GLU A 111 -28.26 2.71 25.63
CA GLU A 111 -28.78 2.92 26.98
C GLU A 111 -27.66 2.84 28.03
N GLU A 112 -26.79 1.83 27.96
CA GLU A 112 -25.64 1.67 28.86
C GLU A 112 -24.65 2.84 28.76
N THR A 113 -24.46 3.40 27.55
CA THR A 113 -23.58 4.56 27.33
C THR A 113 -24.29 5.90 27.60
N GLY A 114 -25.61 5.93 27.51
CA GLY A 114 -26.44 7.11 27.76
C GLY A 114 -26.57 7.44 29.24
N ASP A 115 -26.56 6.44 30.11
CA ASP A 115 -26.61 6.62 31.57
C ASP A 115 -25.31 7.20 32.16
N SER A 116 -24.25 7.28 31.35
CA SER A 116 -22.93 7.79 31.75
C SER A 116 -22.58 9.17 31.19
N THR A 117 -23.47 9.83 30.41
CA THR A 117 -23.25 11.19 29.90
C THR A 117 -24.53 12.03 29.87
N VAL A 118 -24.88 12.57 31.04
CA VAL A 118 -25.81 13.70 31.14
C VAL A 118 -25.09 14.97 30.67
N ASP A 119 -25.71 15.66 29.71
CA ASP A 119 -25.52 17.05 29.30
C ASP A 119 -24.15 17.52 28.76
N SER A 120 -24.10 17.70 27.45
CA SER A 120 -23.53 18.92 26.85
C SER A 120 -24.20 19.20 25.49
N GLN A 121 -25.12 20.17 25.54
CA GLN A 121 -25.69 20.98 24.44
C GLN A 121 -24.68 21.21 23.29
N ALA A 122 -25.03 21.05 22.02
CA ALA A 122 -26.03 21.74 21.20
C ALA A 122 -25.70 23.23 20.89
N SER A 123 -25.21 23.48 19.67
CA SER A 123 -25.40 24.66 18.78
C SER A 123 -24.21 24.74 17.80
N ALA A 124 -24.30 25.16 16.54
CA ALA A 124 -25.35 25.45 15.57
C ALA A 124 -24.62 25.84 14.25
N ASN A 125 -25.23 25.59 13.08
CA ASN A 125 -25.07 26.25 11.76
C ASN A 125 -23.66 26.56 11.22
N GLY A 126 -23.27 26.23 9.98
CA GLY A 126 -24.03 26.11 8.74
C GLY A 126 -23.50 27.14 7.72
N SER A 127 -22.91 26.68 6.61
CA SER A 127 -23.15 27.20 5.25
C SER A 127 -22.22 26.58 4.21
N SER A 128 -22.86 26.12 3.13
CA SER A 128 -22.31 25.64 1.86
C SER A 128 -21.50 26.71 1.11
N GLU A 129 -20.59 26.27 0.23
CA GLU A 129 -20.61 26.44 -1.24
C GLU A 129 -19.30 25.84 -1.81
N SER A 130 -19.35 24.77 -2.59
CA SER A 130 -19.58 24.75 -4.04
C SER A 130 -18.48 25.46 -4.85
N ALA A 131 -17.55 24.68 -5.40
CA ALA A 131 -16.99 24.90 -6.74
C ALA A 131 -16.16 23.68 -7.18
N ALA A 132 -16.75 22.91 -8.08
CA ALA A 132 -16.03 22.01 -8.97
C ALA A 132 -15.25 22.83 -10.00
N SER A 133 -14.03 22.42 -10.33
CA SER A 133 -13.37 22.79 -11.59
C SER A 133 -12.41 21.69 -12.02
N THR A 134 -12.66 21.22 -13.23
CA THR A 134 -12.02 20.16 -14.01
C THR A 134 -10.65 20.58 -14.58
N PRO A 135 -9.85 19.63 -15.12
CA PRO A 135 -8.43 19.84 -15.39
C PRO A 135 -8.15 20.54 -16.73
N THR A 136 -7.16 21.43 -16.76
CA THR A 136 -6.68 22.10 -17.97
C THR A 136 -5.57 21.27 -18.63
N ALA A 137 -5.85 20.80 -19.84
CA ALA A 137 -4.94 20.14 -20.76
C ALA A 137 -4.02 21.14 -21.47
N ALA A 138 -2.83 20.66 -21.84
CA ALA A 138 -1.80 21.37 -22.58
C ALA A 138 -2.23 21.73 -24.02
N PRO A 139 -1.82 22.90 -24.56
CA PRO A 139 -1.92 23.16 -25.99
C PRO A 139 -0.66 22.68 -26.71
N ALA A 140 -0.86 21.79 -27.68
CA ALA A 140 0.03 21.61 -28.82
C ALA A 140 -0.13 22.82 -29.75
N THR A 141 0.97 23.48 -30.10
CA THR A 141 1.03 24.43 -31.22
C THR A 141 2.00 23.91 -32.25
N GLU A 142 1.43 23.32 -33.29
CA GLU A 142 2.04 23.09 -34.58
C GLU A 142 1.81 24.37 -35.42
N SER A 143 2.88 24.97 -35.93
CA SER A 143 2.82 26.01 -36.95
C SER A 143 4.13 25.97 -37.76
N THR A 144 4.03 25.42 -38.96
CA THR A 144 4.95 25.64 -40.10
C THR A 144 4.38 26.78 -40.96
N PRO A 145 5.03 27.27 -42.04
CA PRO A 145 6.44 27.30 -42.44
C PRO A 145 6.92 28.73 -42.83
N THR A 146 8.23 28.97 -42.97
CA THR A 146 8.75 30.01 -43.89
C THR A 146 10.11 29.58 -44.44
N ALA A 147 10.23 29.66 -45.76
CA ALA A 147 11.32 29.21 -46.61
C ALA A 147 12.50 30.22 -46.66
N VAL A 148 13.74 29.73 -46.78
CA VAL A 148 14.79 30.33 -47.62
C VAL A 148 15.73 29.25 -48.18
N VAL A 149 15.67 29.16 -49.52
CA VAL A 149 16.63 28.76 -50.57
C VAL A 149 18.13 28.67 -50.24
N ALA A 150 18.79 27.60 -50.71
CA ALA A 150 20.03 27.58 -51.52
C ALA A 150 20.41 26.11 -51.86
N ALA A 151 20.26 25.67 -53.12
CA ALA A 151 21.33 25.45 -54.12
C ALA A 151 22.24 24.24 -53.83
N SER A 152 22.78 23.43 -54.75
CA SER A 152 22.65 23.17 -56.19
C SER A 152 23.80 22.17 -56.49
N GLY A 153 23.62 21.24 -57.43
CA GLY A 153 24.70 20.40 -58.01
C GLY A 153 24.64 18.95 -57.54
N ALA A 154 24.07 18.03 -58.32
CA ALA A 154 24.64 17.38 -59.52
C ALA A 154 25.69 16.32 -59.15
#